data_AF-A0A0J6BQJ9-F1
#
_entry.id   AF-A0A0J6BQJ9-F1
#
_cell.length_a   1.000
_cell.length_b   1.000
_cell.length_c   1.000
_cell.angle_alpha   90.00
_cell.angle_beta   90.00
_cell.angle_gamma   90.00
#
_symmetry.space_group_name_H-M   'P 1'
#
loop_
_entity.id
_entity.type
_entity.pdbx_description
1 polymer ?
#
loop_
_entity_poly.entity_id
_entity_poly.type
_entity_poly.pdbx_seq_one_letter_code
_entity_poly.pdbx_strand_id
1 'polypeptide(L)'
;MSTTKLNAYRCTKCQGTDVGYHATSTFDLVTQEWVLGHEFDTGWCNDCGPTVLAIYELQGDERAAVLAQQQKHARQALFATNGQALADALTSMVAAFAPMVTEENALIVANAKAVIAIIGEA
;
A
#
# COMPACT_ATOMS: atom_id res chain seq x y z
N MET A 1 20.74 -7.66 -14.85
CA MET A 1 19.61 -7.30 -13.96
C MET A 1 20.05 -7.58 -12.54
N SER A 2 20.08 -6.57 -11.67
CA SER A 2 20.32 -6.81 -10.24
C SER A 2 19.09 -7.54 -9.70
N THR A 3 19.21 -8.84 -9.42
CA THR A 3 18.18 -9.59 -8.73
C THR A 3 18.20 -9.14 -7.28
N THR A 4 17.47 -8.08 -6.96
CA THR A 4 17.29 -7.65 -5.58
C THR A 4 16.77 -8.84 -4.79
N LYS A 5 17.58 -9.31 -3.86
CA LYS A 5 17.22 -10.39 -2.95
C LYS A 5 16.19 -9.84 -1.98
N LEU A 6 15.01 -10.44 -1.98
CA LEU A 6 13.98 -10.12 -1.00
C LEU A 6 14.11 -11.11 0.15
N ASN A 7 14.35 -10.58 1.34
CA ASN A 7 14.46 -11.39 2.55
C ASN A 7 13.15 -11.32 3.35
N ALA A 8 12.83 -12.43 4.00
CA ALA A 8 11.71 -12.54 4.95
C ALA A 8 12.17 -13.22 6.24
N TYR A 9 11.29 -13.23 7.25
CA TYR A 9 11.55 -13.79 8.57
C TYR A 9 10.67 -15.02 8.81
N ARG A 10 11.21 -16.01 9.52
CA ARG A 10 10.47 -17.18 10.00
C ARG A 10 10.91 -17.62 11.38
N CYS A 11 10.04 -18.32 12.08
CA CYS A 11 10.32 -18.87 13.40
C CYS A 11 11.40 -19.97 13.30
N THR A 12 12.46 -19.89 14.11
CA THR A 12 13.49 -20.95 14.16
C THR A 12 12.98 -22.27 14.73
N LYS A 13 11.93 -22.25 15.56
CA LYS A 13 11.34 -23.45 16.19
C LYS A 13 10.39 -24.21 15.26
N CYS A 14 9.37 -23.52 14.73
CA CYS A 14 8.31 -24.16 13.93
C CYS A 14 8.39 -23.88 12.42
N GLN A 15 9.31 -23.01 11.97
CA GLN A 15 9.41 -22.54 10.58
C GLN A 15 8.20 -21.74 10.07
N GLY A 16 7.22 -21.42 10.92
CA GLY A 16 6.10 -20.56 10.59
C GLY A 16 6.53 -19.13 10.24
N THR A 17 5.76 -18.49 9.35
CA THR A 17 6.00 -17.12 8.86
C THR A 17 5.16 -16.07 9.61
N ASP A 18 4.28 -16.50 10.51
CA ASP A 18 3.51 -15.61 11.37
C ASP A 18 4.36 -15.15 12.57
N VAL A 19 5.30 -14.26 12.26
CA VAL A 19 6.35 -13.78 13.14
C VAL A 19 6.52 -12.27 13.06
N GLY A 20 7.06 -11.68 14.12
CA GLY A 20 7.37 -10.25 14.16
C GLY A 20 8.39 -9.93 15.23
N TYR A 21 8.78 -8.67 15.33
CA TYR A 21 9.54 -8.16 16.46
C TYR A 21 8.61 -7.39 17.38
N HIS A 22 8.80 -7.55 18.69
CA HIS A 22 8.25 -6.60 19.64
C HIS A 22 8.90 -5.25 19.41
N ALA A 23 8.06 -4.24 19.22
CA ALA A 23 8.48 -2.85 19.26
C ALA A 23 8.19 -2.32 20.67
N THR A 24 9.14 -1.59 21.25
CA THR A 24 8.86 -0.83 22.47
C THR A 24 7.80 0.23 22.18
N SER A 25 6.94 0.55 23.14
CA SER A 25 6.07 1.71 23.06
C SER A 25 6.76 2.91 23.73
N THR A 26 6.66 4.08 23.13
CA THR A 26 7.09 5.34 23.73
C THR A 26 5.86 6.23 23.92
N PHE A 27 5.78 6.94 25.04
CA PHE A 27 4.68 7.89 25.26
C PHE A 27 5.02 9.23 24.60
N ASP A 28 4.21 9.64 23.63
CA ASP A 28 4.33 10.96 23.01
C ASP A 28 3.64 12.00 23.92
N LEU A 29 4.44 12.88 24.51
CA LEU A 29 3.96 13.93 25.42
C LEU A 29 3.13 15.02 24.72
N VAL A 30 3.30 15.20 23.41
CA VAL A 30 2.60 16.23 22.63
C VAL A 30 1.21 15.73 22.25
N THR A 31 1.12 14.52 21.70
CA THR A 31 -0.16 13.92 21.31
C THR A 31 -0.89 13.25 22.46
N GLN A 32 -0.21 13.00 23.59
CA GLN A 32 -0.72 12.27 24.75
C GLN A 32 -1.12 10.81 24.41
N GLU A 33 -0.38 10.19 23.49
CA GLU A 33 -0.65 8.84 23.00
C GLU A 33 0.58 7.92 23.14
N TRP A 34 0.32 6.62 23.29
CA TRP A 34 1.36 5.60 23.18
C TRP A 34 1.63 5.33 21.71
N VAL A 35 2.82 5.67 21.24
CA VAL A 35 3.26 5.41 19.88
C VAL A 35 4.22 4.23 19.83
N LEU A 36 4.26 3.54 18.70
CA LEU A 36 5.28 2.53 18.42
C LEU A 36 6.65 3.22 18.38
N GLY A 37 7.53 2.78 19.27
CA GLY A 37 8.92 3.20 19.34
C GLY A 37 9.79 2.52 18.28
N HIS A 38 11.08 2.81 18.33
CA HIS A 38 12.06 2.37 17.34
C HIS A 38 12.96 1.22 17.81
N GLU A 39 12.81 0.78 19.06
CA GLU A 39 13.61 -0.32 19.60
C GLU A 39 12.86 -1.63 19.38
N PHE A 40 13.49 -2.53 18.64
CA PHE A 40 13.02 -3.87 18.37
C PHE A 40 13.95 -4.85 19.08
N ASP A 41 13.49 -5.48 20.14
CA ASP A 41 14.37 -6.23 21.04
C ASP A 41 14.21 -7.76 20.92
N THR A 42 12.99 -8.24 20.73
CA THR A 42 12.65 -9.65 20.87
C THR A 42 11.81 -10.14 19.71
N GLY A 43 12.30 -11.16 19.02
CA GLY A 43 11.53 -11.88 18.02
C GLY A 43 10.38 -12.66 18.67
N TRP A 44 9.24 -12.69 18.00
CA TRP A 44 8.03 -13.36 18.45
C TRP A 44 7.44 -14.18 17.31
N CYS A 45 6.87 -15.34 17.64
CA CYS A 45 6.08 -16.17 16.74
C CYS A 45 4.73 -16.43 17.41
N ASN A 46 3.63 -16.22 16.68
CA ASN A 46 2.29 -16.38 17.26
C ASN A 46 1.99 -17.81 17.73
N ASP A 47 2.63 -18.81 17.13
CA ASP A 47 2.48 -20.21 17.55
C ASP A 47 3.42 -20.63 18.68
N CYS A 48 4.62 -20.04 18.75
CA CYS A 48 5.71 -20.51 19.62
C CYS A 48 6.08 -19.54 20.75
N GLY A 49 5.49 -18.35 20.78
CA GLY A 49 5.87 -17.26 21.69
C GLY A 49 7.24 -16.66 21.38
N PRO A 50 8.00 -16.21 22.40
CA PRO A 50 9.32 -15.61 22.20
C PRO A 50 10.28 -16.56 21.50
N THR A 51 10.95 -16.07 20.46
CA THR A 51 11.87 -16.88 19.65
C THR A 51 12.85 -16.02 18.85
N VAL A 52 13.97 -16.63 18.45
CA VAL A 52 14.85 -16.03 17.44
C VAL A 52 14.22 -16.24 16.07
N LEU A 53 14.26 -15.20 15.23
CA LEU A 53 13.80 -15.26 13.85
C LEU A 53 14.97 -15.56 12.91
N ALA A 54 14.75 -16.49 11.99
CA ALA A 54 15.68 -16.75 10.90
C ALA A 54 15.32 -15.88 9.70
N ILE A 55 16.34 -15.26 9.10
CA ILE A 55 16.21 -14.57 7.83
C ILE A 55 16.38 -15.60 6.70
N TYR A 56 15.50 -15.57 5.72
CA TYR A 56 15.62 -16.39 4.51
C TYR A 56 15.31 -15.56 3.26
N GLU A 57 15.84 -16.01 2.12
CA GLU A 57 15.58 -15.38 0.82
C GLU A 57 14.28 -15.95 0.25
N LEU A 58 13.35 -15.06 -0.15
CA LEU A 58 12.12 -15.44 -0.83
C LEU A 58 12.45 -16.07 -2.19
N GLN A 59 11.84 -17.21 -2.49
CA GLN A 59 12.04 -17.94 -3.74
C GLN A 59 10.70 -18.31 -4.40
N GLY A 60 10.75 -18.68 -5.68
CA GLY A 60 9.59 -19.23 -6.41
C GLY A 60 8.33 -18.37 -6.32
N ASP A 61 7.21 -19.01 -6.02
CA ASP A 61 5.88 -18.42 -5.99
C ASP A 61 5.71 -17.36 -4.89
N GLU A 62 6.35 -17.56 -3.74
CA GLU A 62 6.30 -16.61 -2.62
C GLU A 62 6.91 -15.26 -3.01
N ARG A 63 8.07 -15.30 -3.68
CA ARG A 63 8.71 -14.10 -4.24
C ARG A 63 7.82 -13.42 -5.27
N ALA A 64 7.16 -14.19 -6.14
CA ALA A 64 6.28 -13.64 -7.15
C ALA A 64 5.07 -12.92 -6.52
N ALA A 65 4.48 -13.50 -5.47
CA ALA A 65 3.36 -12.91 -4.74
C ALA A 65 3.73 -11.57 -4.09
N VAL A 66 4.87 -11.51 -3.39
CA VAL A 66 5.34 -10.27 -2.76
C VAL A 66 5.63 -9.18 -3.79
N LEU A 67 6.25 -9.53 -4.92
CA LEU A 67 6.50 -8.57 -6.01
C LEU A 67 5.20 -8.05 -6.63
N ALA A 68 4.20 -8.92 -6.84
CA ALA A 68 2.90 -8.50 -7.35
C ALA A 68 2.19 -7.54 -6.37
N GLN A 69 2.28 -7.81 -5.06
CA GLN A 69 1.75 -6.93 -4.03
C GLN A 69 2.47 -5.57 -4.03
N GLN A 70 3.80 -5.54 -4.10
CA GLN A 70 4.57 -4.29 -4.17
C GLN A 70 4.20 -3.47 -5.42
N GLN A 71 4.03 -4.11 -6.59
CA GLN A 71 3.59 -3.43 -7.81
C GLN A 71 2.19 -2.83 -7.65
N LYS A 72 1.27 -3.55 -6.98
CA LYS A 72 -0.07 -3.02 -6.69
C LYS A 72 0.01 -1.78 -5.78
N HIS A 73 0.78 -1.83 -4.70
CA HIS A 73 0.96 -0.68 -3.81
C HIS A 73 1.63 0.51 -4.52
N ALA A 74 2.65 0.27 -5.33
CA ALA A 74 3.30 1.32 -6.11
C ALA A 74 2.31 1.99 -7.08
N ARG A 75 1.44 1.19 -7.72
CA ARG A 75 0.37 1.70 -8.58
C ARG A 75 -0.63 2.56 -7.78
N GLN A 76 -1.05 2.09 -6.61
CA GLN A 76 -1.95 2.85 -5.73
C GLN A 76 -1.32 4.18 -5.28
N ALA A 77 -0.04 4.17 -4.89
CA ALA A 77 0.66 5.38 -4.48
C ALA A 77 0.81 6.40 -5.63
N LEU A 78 1.09 5.92 -6.84
CA LEU A 78 1.11 6.77 -8.05
C LEU A 78 -0.26 7.36 -8.36
N PHE A 79 -1.34 6.56 -8.21
CA PHE A 79 -2.70 7.07 -8.36
C PHE A 79 -3.04 8.10 -7.28
N ALA A 80 -2.67 7.89 -6.02
CA ALA A 80 -2.92 8.88 -4.96
C ALA A 80 -2.15 10.20 -5.23
N THR A 81 -0.91 10.10 -5.71
CA THR A 81 -0.07 11.28 -6.00
C THR A 81 -0.60 12.09 -7.19
N ASN A 82 -1.07 11.41 -8.24
CA ASN A 82 -1.52 12.06 -9.48
C ASN A 82 -3.05 12.22 -9.57
N GLY A 83 -3.79 11.63 -8.65
CA GLY A 83 -5.25 11.51 -8.67
C GLY A 83 -5.91 12.87 -8.58
N GLN A 84 -5.42 13.75 -7.69
CA GLN A 84 -5.94 15.10 -7.56
C GLN A 84 -5.77 15.90 -8.85
N ALA A 85 -4.57 15.91 -9.44
CA ALA A 85 -4.30 16.63 -10.69
C ALA A 85 -5.13 16.09 -11.87
N LEU A 86 -5.34 14.77 -11.92
CA LEU A 86 -6.20 14.12 -12.91
C LEU A 86 -7.68 14.49 -12.71
N ALA A 87 -8.16 14.48 -11.46
CA ALA A 87 -9.52 14.89 -11.12
C ALA A 87 -9.78 16.35 -11.46
N ASP A 88 -8.84 17.25 -11.17
CA ASP A 88 -8.93 18.68 -11.47
C ASP A 88 -8.95 18.94 -13.00
N ALA A 89 -8.10 18.24 -13.75
CA ALA A 89 -8.06 18.32 -15.21
C ALA A 89 -9.36 17.81 -15.86
N LEU A 90 -9.86 16.65 -15.40
CA LEU A 90 -11.12 16.08 -15.89
C LEU A 90 -12.32 16.96 -15.52
N THR A 91 -12.34 17.52 -14.30
CA THR A 91 -13.40 18.44 -13.86
C THR A 91 -13.44 19.69 -14.72
N SER A 92 -12.27 20.27 -15.02
CA SER A 92 -12.15 21.44 -15.89
C SER A 92 -12.61 21.13 -17.32
N MET A 93 -12.25 19.95 -17.85
CA MET A 93 -12.71 19.48 -19.15
C MET A 93 -14.23 19.32 -19.19
N VAL A 94 -14.82 18.64 -18.20
CA VAL A 94 -16.27 18.44 -18.10
C VAL A 94 -17.00 19.79 -18.01
N ALA A 95 -16.50 20.74 -17.23
CA ALA A 95 -17.09 22.08 -17.14
C ALA A 95 -17.08 22.83 -18.48
N ALA A 96 -15.99 22.71 -19.25
CA ALA A 96 -15.87 23.34 -20.56
C ALA A 96 -16.78 22.71 -21.64
N PHE A 97 -16.97 21.39 -21.59
CA PHE A 97 -17.78 20.68 -22.60
C PHE A 97 -19.26 20.54 -22.23
N ALA A 98 -19.62 20.59 -20.94
CA ALA A 98 -21.00 20.54 -20.45
C ALA A 98 -21.99 21.46 -21.20
N PRO A 99 -21.68 22.74 -21.51
CA PRO A 99 -22.61 23.62 -22.24
C PRO A 99 -22.71 23.30 -23.74
N MET A 100 -21.82 22.48 -24.29
CA MET A 100 -21.77 22.09 -25.71
C MET A 100 -22.08 20.60 -25.92
N VAL A 101 -22.71 19.97 -24.93
CA VAL A 101 -23.06 18.55 -25.03
C VAL A 101 -24.11 18.35 -26.12
N THR A 102 -23.79 17.47 -27.06
CA THR A 102 -24.68 16.93 -28.08
C THR A 102 -24.93 15.45 -27.78
N GLU A 103 -25.89 14.82 -28.46
CA GLU A 103 -26.08 13.36 -28.35
C GLU A 103 -24.81 12.57 -28.67
N GLU A 104 -23.97 13.08 -29.58
CA GLU A 104 -22.75 12.40 -30.02
C GLU A 104 -21.63 12.40 -28.97
N ASN A 105 -21.59 13.37 -28.06
CA ASN A 105 -20.53 13.48 -27.03
C ASN A 105 -21.04 13.28 -25.59
N ALA A 106 -22.35 13.12 -25.38
CA ALA A 106 -22.95 12.93 -24.06
C ALA A 106 -22.36 11.75 -23.29
N LEU A 107 -22.06 10.64 -23.98
CA LEU A 107 -21.46 9.45 -23.37
C LEU A 107 -20.02 9.72 -22.88
N ILE A 108 -19.27 10.56 -23.60
CA ILE A 108 -17.90 10.94 -23.23
C ILE A 108 -17.92 11.77 -21.94
N VAL A 109 -18.85 12.73 -21.82
CA VAL A 109 -19.00 13.56 -20.63
C VAL A 109 -19.52 12.74 -19.44
N ALA A 110 -20.43 11.79 -19.65
CA ALA A 110 -20.91 10.88 -18.62
C ALA A 110 -19.79 9.98 -18.08
N ASN A 111 -18.97 9.41 -18.98
CA ASN A 111 -17.83 8.59 -18.59
C ASN A 111 -16.77 9.41 -17.83
N ALA A 112 -16.48 10.65 -18.26
CA ALA A 112 -15.56 11.53 -17.55
C ALA A 112 -16.05 11.84 -16.11
N LYS A 113 -17.36 12.10 -15.92
CA LYS A 113 -17.96 12.30 -14.60
C LYS A 113 -17.87 11.06 -13.71
N ALA A 114 -18.11 9.87 -14.27
CA ALA A 114 -17.98 8.61 -13.53
C ALA A 114 -16.53 8.36 -13.07
N VAL A 115 -15.54 8.66 -13.92
CA VAL A 115 -14.12 8.54 -13.56
C VAL A 115 -13.74 9.53 -12.46
N ILE A 116 -14.22 10.77 -12.49
CA ILE A 116 -13.99 11.77 -11.41
C ILE A 116 -14.54 11.24 -10.07
N ALA A 117 -15.76 10.67 -10.06
CA ALA A 117 -16.36 10.12 -8.85
C ALA A 117 -15.53 8.98 -8.25
N ILE A 118 -15.02 8.07 -9.09
CA ILE A 118 -14.16 6.96 -8.66
C ILE A 118 -12.83 7.46 -8.07
N ILE A 119 -12.26 8.53 -8.61
CA ILE A 119 -11.00 9.11 -8.10
C ILE A 119 -11.23 9.85 -6.77
N GLY A 120 -12.38 10.52 -6.59
CA GLY A 120 -12.69 11.27 -5.36
C GLY A 120 -13.09 10.41 -4.15
N GLU A 121 -13.43 9.14 -4.35
CA GLU A 121 -13.74 8.16 -3.29
C GLU A 121 -12.52 7.33 -2.86
N ALA A 122 -11.37 7.48 -3.54
CA ALA A 122 -10.12 6.74 -3.31
C ALA A 122 -9.13 7.51 -2.42
#